data_AF-A0A812KKV1-F1
#
_entry.id   AF-A0A812KKV1-F1
#
_cell.length_a   1.000
_cell.length_b   1.000
_cell.length_c   1.000
_cell.angle_alpha   90.00
_cell.angle_beta   90.00
_cell.angle_gamma   90.00
#
_symmetry.space_group_name_H-M   'P 1'
#
loop_
_entity.id
_entity.type
_entity.pdbx_description
1 polymer ?
#
loop_
_entity_poly.entity_id
_entity_poly.type
_entity_poly.pdbx_seq_one_letter_code
_entity_poly.pdbx_strand_id
1 'polypeptide(L)'
;MSQWTVKDIANELQSMQLLLVARPNVKELKSSLLAQVMRKLQLMPQLQPTQIVELYDLLKSSGLPSDMYDQLVQVVDQKVVSSGNNGSTRETVVPQHCENLHMYFTNSEWQKLESVTMWEGCSAIAHRLKLLGVRSLKEGTTKSATALLVWEQASKVIVTTYESLQCP
;
A
#
# COMPACT_ATOMS: atom_id res chain seq x y z
N MET A 1 -3.84 -6.18 -9.93
CA MET A 1 -3.69 -5.56 -11.27
C MET A 1 -2.20 -5.35 -11.50
N SER A 2 -1.66 -5.81 -12.63
CA SER A 2 -0.23 -5.65 -12.93
C SER A 2 0.11 -4.16 -13.04
N GLN A 3 1.09 -3.70 -12.26
CA GLN A 3 1.57 -2.32 -12.32
C GLN A 3 2.69 -2.24 -13.36
N TRP A 4 2.61 -1.27 -14.27
CA TRP A 4 3.64 -1.01 -15.26
C TRP A 4 4.94 -0.58 -14.58
N THR A 5 6.04 -1.22 -14.93
CA THR A 5 7.38 -0.91 -14.43
C THR A 5 8.21 -0.17 -15.47
N VAL A 6 9.30 0.47 -15.03
CA VAL A 6 10.26 1.15 -15.94
C VAL A 6 10.81 0.19 -16.99
N LYS A 7 11.02 -1.09 -16.63
CA LYS A 7 11.47 -2.14 -17.54
C LYS A 7 10.46 -2.44 -18.64
N ASP A 8 9.17 -2.41 -18.33
CA ASP A 8 8.11 -2.63 -19.33
C ASP A 8 8.09 -1.50 -20.36
N ILE A 9 8.30 -0.25 -19.91
CA ILE A 9 8.42 0.91 -20.80
C ILE A 9 9.70 0.83 -21.65
N ALA A 10 10.82 0.38 -21.09
CA ALA A 10 12.06 0.16 -21.84
C ALA A 10 11.87 -0.85 -22.99
N ASN A 11 11.23 -1.99 -22.70
CA ASN A 11 10.92 -3.01 -23.70
C ASN A 11 10.01 -2.48 -24.81
N GLU A 12 9.05 -1.62 -24.46
CA GLU A 12 8.14 -1.02 -25.41
C GLU A 12 8.80 0.04 -26.29
N LEU A 13 9.68 0.87 -25.72
CA LEU A 13 10.52 1.82 -26.46
C LEU A 13 11.38 1.09 -27.50
N GLN A 14 12.02 -0.03 -27.10
CA GLN A 14 12.81 -0.85 -27.99
C GLN A 14 11.96 -1.47 -29.11
N SER A 15 10.78 -2.01 -28.76
CA SER A 15 9.84 -2.60 -29.73
C SER A 15 9.33 -1.55 -30.72
N MET A 16 9.02 -0.36 -30.23
CA MET A 16 8.62 0.79 -31.07
C MET A 16 9.73 1.16 -32.03
N GLN A 17 10.98 1.24 -31.58
CA GLN A 17 12.12 1.54 -32.43
C GLN A 17 12.27 0.52 -33.57
N LEU A 18 12.19 -0.78 -33.26
CA LEU A 18 12.25 -1.85 -34.27
C LEU A 18 11.12 -1.73 -35.30
N LEU A 19 9.91 -1.40 -34.86
CA LEU A 19 8.76 -1.21 -35.76
C LEU A 19 8.90 0.03 -36.65
N LEU A 20 9.47 1.12 -36.14
CA LEU A 20 9.72 2.33 -36.91
C LEU A 20 10.80 2.12 -37.99
N VAL A 21 11.83 1.34 -37.67
CA VAL A 21 12.85 0.93 -38.66
C VAL A 21 12.25 0.01 -39.72
N ALA A 22 11.39 -0.94 -39.32
CA ALA A 22 10.78 -1.88 -40.25
C ALA A 22 9.73 -1.22 -41.18
N ARG A 23 9.02 -0.17 -40.72
CA ARG A 23 7.97 0.50 -41.50
C ARG A 23 8.03 2.04 -41.36
N PRO A 24 9.02 2.72 -41.96
CA PRO A 24 9.22 4.16 -41.79
C PRO A 24 8.13 5.03 -42.46
N ASN A 25 7.41 4.49 -43.44
CA ASN A 25 6.48 5.24 -44.30
C ASN A 25 5.05 5.37 -43.74
N VAL A 26 4.72 4.69 -42.64
CA VAL A 26 3.36 4.72 -42.08
C VAL A 26 3.28 5.77 -40.98
N LYS A 27 2.80 6.97 -41.32
CA LYS A 27 2.67 8.09 -40.35
C LYS A 27 1.71 7.78 -39.21
N GLU A 28 0.63 7.05 -39.48
CA GLU A 28 -0.36 6.62 -38.47
C GLU A 28 0.22 5.66 -37.43
N LEU A 29 1.24 4.89 -37.80
CA LEU A 29 1.92 3.97 -36.89
C LEU A 29 2.72 4.75 -35.84
N LYS A 30 3.39 5.84 -36.26
CA LYS A 30 4.15 6.71 -35.35
C LYS A 30 3.25 7.34 -34.30
N SER A 31 2.13 7.93 -34.71
CA SER A 31 1.20 8.60 -33.78
C SER A 31 0.51 7.61 -32.84
N SER A 32 0.13 6.43 -33.33
CA SER A 32 -0.49 5.38 -32.51
C SER A 32 0.45 4.84 -31.44
N LEU A 33 1.70 4.52 -31.82
CA LEU A 33 2.72 4.01 -30.89
C LEU A 33 3.09 5.05 -29.83
N LEU A 34 3.22 6.33 -30.22
CA LEU A 34 3.45 7.42 -29.29
C LEU A 34 2.32 7.52 -28.25
N ALA A 35 1.06 7.55 -28.71
CA ALA A 35 -0.11 7.66 -27.84
C ALA A 35 -0.20 6.48 -26.85
N GLN A 36 0.19 5.28 -27.29
CA GLN A 36 0.22 4.10 -26.44
C GLN A 36 1.24 4.22 -25.30
N VAL A 37 2.47 4.62 -25.62
CA VAL A 37 3.54 4.80 -24.62
C VAL A 37 3.19 5.95 -23.65
N MET A 38 2.69 7.08 -24.18
CA MET A 38 2.23 8.20 -23.35
C MET A 38 1.12 7.78 -22.38
N ARG A 39 0.11 7.04 -22.85
CA ARG A 39 -0.97 6.53 -22.00
C ARG A 39 -0.42 5.61 -20.91
N LYS A 40 0.52 4.74 -21.25
CA LYS A 40 1.13 3.83 -20.26
C LYS A 40 1.94 4.58 -19.22
N LEU A 41 2.74 5.57 -19.62
CA LEU A 41 3.45 6.46 -18.70
C LEU A 41 2.47 7.18 -17.76
N GLN A 42 1.35 7.69 -18.26
CA GLN A 42 0.30 8.33 -17.45
C GLN A 42 -0.34 7.37 -16.43
N LEU A 43 -0.49 6.09 -16.78
CA LEU A 43 -1.05 5.06 -15.91
C LEU A 43 -0.04 4.46 -14.93
N MET A 44 1.27 4.75 -15.06
CA MET A 44 2.26 4.31 -14.10
C MET A 44 1.98 4.90 -12.70
N PRO A 45 2.19 4.11 -11.63
CA PRO A 45 2.13 4.61 -10.27
C PRO A 45 3.19 5.70 -10.03
N GLN A 46 3.13 6.34 -8.87
CA GLN A 46 4.09 7.38 -8.49
C GLN A 46 5.53 6.86 -8.63
N LEU A 47 6.32 7.54 -9.45
CA LEU A 47 7.69 7.17 -9.74
C LEU A 47 8.63 7.74 -8.68
N GLN A 48 9.57 6.92 -8.22
CA GLN A 48 10.66 7.38 -7.37
C GLN A 48 11.65 8.23 -8.18
N PRO A 49 12.39 9.17 -7.55
CA PRO A 49 13.39 9.99 -8.25
C PRO A 49 14.41 9.16 -9.04
N THR A 50 14.83 8.01 -8.50
CA THR A 50 15.74 7.08 -9.20
C THR A 50 15.15 6.50 -10.47
N GLN A 51 13.86 6.15 -10.44
CA GLN A 51 13.12 5.62 -11.59
C GLN A 51 12.90 6.69 -12.66
N ILE A 52 12.72 7.95 -12.25
CA ILE A 52 12.58 9.10 -13.15
C ILE A 52 13.88 9.31 -13.93
N VAL A 53 15.04 9.29 -13.24
CA VAL A 53 16.36 9.42 -13.88
C VAL A 53 16.59 8.30 -14.89
N GLU A 54 16.30 7.05 -14.49
CA GLU A 54 16.40 5.89 -15.38
C GLU A 54 15.54 6.06 -16.65
N LEU A 55 14.36 6.66 -16.51
CA LEU A 55 13.45 6.91 -17.63
C LEU A 55 13.97 7.99 -18.59
N TYR A 56 14.60 9.05 -18.07
CA TYR A 56 15.27 10.05 -18.91
C TYR A 56 16.46 9.45 -19.67
N ASP A 57 17.26 8.60 -19.02
CA ASP A 57 18.38 7.92 -19.66
C ASP A 57 17.90 6.97 -20.76
N LEU A 58 16.82 6.22 -20.51
CA LEU A 58 16.17 5.37 -21.50
C LEU A 58 15.67 6.17 -22.70
N LEU A 59 14.95 7.27 -22.47
CA LEU A 59 14.48 8.14 -23.55
C LEU A 59 15.64 8.72 -24.36
N LYS A 60 16.73 9.14 -23.70
CA LYS A 60 17.92 9.65 -24.37
C LYS A 60 18.62 8.59 -25.22
N SER A 61 18.64 7.34 -24.76
CA SER A 61 19.24 6.22 -25.49
C SER A 61 18.35 5.67 -26.63
N SER A 62 17.05 5.96 -26.62
CA SER A 62 16.06 5.31 -27.49
C SER A 62 16.12 5.69 -28.98
N GLY A 63 17.00 6.61 -29.39
CA GLY A 63 17.20 6.97 -30.80
C GLY A 63 15.94 7.44 -31.53
N LEU A 64 14.94 7.92 -30.78
CA LEU A 64 13.65 8.33 -31.32
C LEU A 64 13.74 9.66 -32.09
N PRO A 65 12.83 9.88 -33.06
CA PRO A 65 12.63 11.18 -33.67
C PRO A 65 12.42 12.28 -32.61
N SER A 66 12.98 13.47 -32.85
CA SER A 66 12.99 14.58 -31.87
C SER A 66 11.58 15.00 -31.44
N ASP A 67 10.61 14.98 -32.36
CA ASP A 67 9.21 15.30 -32.10
C ASP A 67 8.55 14.31 -31.13
N MET A 68 8.91 13.03 -31.19
CA MET A 68 8.43 12.00 -30.27
C MET A 68 9.13 12.08 -28.91
N TYR A 69 10.43 12.35 -28.92
CA TYR A 69 11.22 12.53 -27.71
C TYR A 69 10.67 13.68 -26.85
N ASP A 70 10.46 14.85 -27.44
CA ASP A 70 9.97 16.04 -26.73
C ASP A 70 8.60 15.80 -26.07
N GLN A 71 7.70 15.10 -26.76
CA GLN A 71 6.38 14.75 -26.23
C GLN A 71 6.45 13.75 -25.07
N LEU A 72 7.35 12.76 -25.16
CA LEU A 72 7.54 11.79 -24.07
C LEU A 72 8.19 12.45 -22.86
N VAL A 73 9.20 13.28 -23.06
CA VAL A 73 9.85 14.07 -22.00
C VAL A 73 8.83 14.94 -21.29
N GLN A 74 7.96 15.63 -22.04
CA GLN A 74 6.90 16.46 -21.44
C GLN A 74 5.94 15.64 -20.54
N VAL A 75 5.61 14.41 -20.93
CA VAL A 75 4.78 13.52 -20.09
C VAL A 75 5.52 13.09 -18.83
N VAL A 76 6.83 12.81 -18.93
CA VAL A 76 7.66 12.50 -17.76
C VAL A 76 7.74 13.71 -16.84
N ASP A 77 7.99 14.91 -17.35
CA ASP A 77 8.03 16.14 -16.57
C ASP A 77 6.71 16.39 -15.84
N GLN A 78 5.57 16.23 -16.52
CA GLN A 78 4.25 16.33 -15.89
C GLN A 78 4.07 15.33 -14.75
N LYS A 79 4.60 14.11 -14.91
CA LYS A 79 4.61 13.11 -13.84
C LYS A 79 5.48 13.55 -12.68
N VAL A 80 6.68 14.07 -12.91
CA VAL A 80 7.57 14.59 -11.86
C VAL A 80 6.89 15.72 -11.06
N VAL A 81 6.30 16.69 -11.75
CA VAL A 81 5.59 17.82 -11.11
C VAL A 81 4.39 17.32 -10.31
N SER A 82 3.62 16.37 -10.85
CA SER A 82 2.47 15.76 -10.17
C SER A 82 2.89 14.86 -8.99
N SER A 83 4.07 14.24 -9.06
CA SER A 83 4.68 13.50 -7.95
C SER A 83 5.14 14.42 -6.83
N GLY A 84 5.56 15.65 -7.15
CA GLY A 84 6.00 16.67 -6.18
C GLY A 84 4.94 17.06 -5.15
N ASN A 85 3.65 17.01 -5.52
CA ASN A 85 2.54 17.22 -4.57
C ASN A 85 2.27 16.04 -3.64
N ASN A 86 2.91 14.88 -3.86
CA ASN A 86 2.73 13.66 -3.07
C ASN A 86 4.08 13.07 -2.60
N GLY A 87 5.15 13.87 -2.63
CA GLY A 87 6.51 13.42 -2.37
C GLY A 87 6.69 12.91 -0.94
N SER A 88 6.94 11.60 -0.81
CA SER A 88 7.59 10.84 0.28
C SER A 88 7.08 10.99 1.74
N THR A 89 6.61 12.15 2.18
CA THR A 89 5.92 12.34 3.46
C THR A 89 4.43 12.17 3.24
N ARG A 90 4.01 10.91 3.15
CA ARG A 90 2.59 10.57 3.20
C ARG A 90 2.08 10.89 4.62
N GLU A 91 1.62 12.12 4.85
CA GLU A 91 0.87 12.51 6.05
C GLU A 91 -0.55 11.91 6.05
N THR A 92 -0.66 10.62 5.71
CA THR A 92 -1.94 9.91 5.76
C THR A 92 -1.82 8.84 6.82
N VAL A 93 -2.73 8.85 7.79
CA VAL A 93 -2.81 7.82 8.81
C VAL A 93 -3.11 6.48 8.12
N VAL A 94 -2.09 5.63 7.99
CA VAL A 94 -2.23 4.29 7.44
C VAL A 94 -2.72 3.34 8.54
N PRO A 95 -3.63 2.39 8.25
CA PRO A 95 -4.00 1.34 9.19
C PRO A 95 -2.77 0.59 9.70
N GLN A 96 -2.58 0.61 11.01
CA GLN A 96 -1.47 -0.04 11.70
C GLN A 96 -1.87 -1.47 12.06
N HIS A 97 -0.87 -2.34 12.02
CA HIS A 97 -0.99 -3.74 12.37
C HIS A 97 -0.23 -4.00 13.66
N CYS A 98 -0.94 -4.39 14.72
CA CYS A 98 -0.38 -4.81 15.99
C CYS A 98 -0.56 -6.33 16.13
N GLU A 99 0.54 -7.07 15.94
CA GLU A 99 0.61 -8.49 16.25
C GLU A 99 0.87 -8.69 17.73
N ASN A 100 0.40 -9.82 18.27
CA ASN A 100 0.61 -10.20 19.66
C ASN A 100 0.13 -9.15 20.67
N LEU A 101 -1.06 -8.57 20.43
CA LEU A 101 -1.67 -7.53 21.27
C LEU A 101 -1.67 -7.90 22.77
N HIS A 102 -1.86 -9.18 23.10
CA HIS A 102 -1.85 -9.71 24.47
C HIS A 102 -0.52 -9.46 25.23
N MET A 103 0.62 -9.38 24.54
CA MET A 103 1.93 -9.16 25.17
C MET A 103 2.10 -7.73 25.70
N TYR A 104 1.27 -6.79 25.24
CA TYR A 104 1.37 -5.38 25.61
C TYR A 104 0.48 -5.00 26.81
N PHE A 105 -0.22 -5.98 27.39
CA PHE A 105 -1.04 -5.78 28.58
C PHE A 105 -0.20 -5.91 29.84
N THR A 106 -0.44 -5.01 30.78
CA THR A 106 0.11 -5.10 32.15
C THR A 106 -0.74 -6.02 33.01
N ASN A 107 -0.17 -6.55 34.09
CA ASN A 107 -0.91 -7.40 35.04
C ASN A 107 -2.19 -6.74 35.57
N SER A 108 -2.15 -5.44 35.86
CA SER A 108 -3.33 -4.69 36.30
C SER A 108 -4.44 -4.60 35.26
N GLU A 109 -4.09 -4.63 33.97
CA GLU A 109 -5.08 -4.59 32.90
C GLU A 109 -5.67 -5.96 32.60
N TRP A 110 -4.87 -7.03 32.77
CA TRP A 110 -5.39 -8.39 32.74
C TRP A 110 -6.42 -8.61 33.84
N GLN A 111 -6.09 -8.26 35.09
CA GLN A 111 -7.05 -8.30 36.20
C GLN A 111 -8.31 -7.48 35.92
N LYS A 112 -8.14 -6.31 35.28
CA LYS A 112 -9.28 -5.49 34.88
C LYS A 112 -10.14 -6.21 33.84
N LEU A 113 -9.55 -6.77 32.78
CA LEU A 113 -10.25 -7.54 31.76
C LEU A 113 -11.01 -8.74 32.33
N GLU A 114 -10.43 -9.43 33.31
CA GLU A 114 -11.04 -10.56 34.03
C GLU A 114 -12.27 -10.12 34.85
N SER A 115 -12.25 -8.91 35.41
CA SER A 115 -13.35 -8.41 36.28
C SER A 115 -14.50 -7.73 35.53
N VAL A 116 -14.27 -7.20 34.32
CA VAL A 116 -15.24 -6.32 33.63
C VAL A 116 -16.13 -7.06 32.62
N THR A 117 -17.22 -6.39 32.23
CA THR A 117 -18.09 -6.86 31.15
C THR A 117 -17.41 -6.78 29.78
N MET A 118 -17.92 -7.53 28.80
CA MET A 118 -17.39 -7.52 27.42
C MET A 118 -17.35 -6.11 26.80
N TRP A 119 -18.33 -5.26 27.10
CA TRP A 119 -18.39 -3.88 26.63
C TRP A 119 -17.30 -2.99 27.25
N GLU A 120 -17.08 -3.11 28.55
CA GLU A 120 -16.02 -2.40 29.26
C GLU A 120 -14.63 -2.91 28.85
N GLY A 121 -14.51 -4.21 28.55
CA GLY A 121 -13.30 -4.82 28.01
C GLY A 121 -12.90 -4.22 26.67
N CYS A 122 -13.86 -3.94 25.77
CA CYS A 122 -13.59 -3.22 24.53
C CYS A 122 -12.93 -1.86 24.80
N SER A 123 -13.40 -1.13 25.81
CA SER A 123 -12.84 0.17 26.19
C SER A 123 -11.43 0.05 26.75
N ALA A 124 -11.14 -0.98 27.55
CA ALA A 124 -9.80 -1.26 28.05
C ALA A 124 -8.81 -1.60 26.92
N ILE A 125 -9.21 -2.46 25.98
CA ILE A 125 -8.38 -2.81 24.82
C ILE A 125 -8.14 -1.60 23.92
N ALA A 126 -9.18 -0.80 23.66
CA ALA A 126 -9.06 0.42 22.87
C ALA A 126 -8.13 1.45 23.55
N HIS A 127 -8.16 1.56 24.88
CA HIS A 127 -7.24 2.41 25.62
C HIS A 127 -5.79 1.95 25.48
N ARG A 128 -5.53 0.64 25.62
CA ARG A 128 -4.19 0.06 25.44
C ARG A 128 -3.67 0.28 24.01
N LEU A 129 -4.51 0.08 22.99
CA LEU A 129 -4.16 0.36 21.59
C LEU A 129 -3.78 1.84 21.38
N LYS A 130 -4.51 2.78 22.02
CA LYS A 130 -4.16 4.22 21.97
C LYS A 130 -2.81 4.50 22.64
N LEU A 131 -2.50 3.87 23.77
CA LEU A 131 -1.20 4.02 24.45
C LEU A 131 -0.04 3.49 23.60
N LEU A 132 -0.28 2.45 22.80
CA LEU A 132 0.67 1.95 21.81
C LEU A 132 0.80 2.85 20.56
N GLY A 133 0.11 3.99 20.53
CA GLY A 133 0.14 4.94 19.42
C GLY A 133 -0.67 4.48 18.20
N VAL A 134 -1.57 3.51 18.36
CA VAL A 134 -2.42 3.03 17.27
C VAL A 134 -3.52 4.04 16.97
N ARG A 135 -3.49 4.63 15.76
CA ARG A 135 -4.45 5.66 15.31
C ARG A 135 -5.44 5.14 14.27
N SER A 136 -5.11 4.05 13.59
CA SER A 136 -5.99 3.37 12.63
C SER A 136 -5.72 1.87 12.68
N LEU A 137 -6.78 1.06 12.59
CA LEU A 137 -6.71 -0.38 12.81
C LEU A 137 -6.80 -1.12 11.48
N LYS A 138 -5.82 -2.00 11.21
CA LYS A 138 -5.95 -3.02 10.17
C LYS A 138 -6.85 -4.16 10.69
N GLU A 139 -7.50 -4.87 9.77
CA GLU A 139 -8.39 -6.01 10.08
C GLU A 139 -7.72 -7.09 10.95
N GLY A 140 -6.41 -7.31 10.78
CA GLY A 140 -5.67 -8.26 11.62
C GLY A 140 -5.68 -7.87 13.10
N THR A 141 -5.56 -6.58 13.39
CA THR A 141 -5.57 -6.05 14.76
C THR A 141 -6.97 -6.07 15.36
N THR A 142 -8.02 -5.79 14.57
CA THR A 142 -9.40 -5.94 15.06
C THR A 142 -9.71 -7.40 15.38
N LYS A 143 -9.30 -8.35 14.54
CA LYS A 143 -9.42 -9.80 14.83
C LYS A 143 -8.70 -10.19 16.12
N SER A 144 -7.46 -9.73 16.30
CA SER A 144 -6.70 -10.05 17.52
C SER A 144 -7.34 -9.45 18.78
N ALA A 145 -7.82 -8.21 18.72
CA ALA A 145 -8.53 -7.56 19.82
C ALA A 145 -9.83 -8.30 20.19
N THR A 146 -10.64 -8.67 19.18
CA THR A 146 -11.87 -9.44 19.40
C THR A 146 -11.57 -10.84 19.94
N ALA A 147 -10.55 -11.51 19.43
CA ALA A 147 -10.15 -12.84 19.91
C ALA A 147 -9.74 -12.80 21.39
N LEU A 148 -9.00 -11.78 21.81
CA LEU A 148 -8.62 -11.57 23.20
C LEU A 148 -9.85 -11.41 24.11
N LEU A 149 -10.79 -10.57 23.69
CA LEU A 149 -12.02 -10.29 24.42
C LEU A 149 -12.91 -11.55 24.56
N VAL A 150 -13.04 -12.31 23.48
CA VAL A 150 -13.81 -13.56 23.45
C VAL A 150 -13.14 -14.64 24.32
N TRP A 151 -11.82 -14.73 24.28
CA TRP A 151 -11.06 -15.67 25.11
C TRP A 151 -11.30 -15.40 26.60
N GLU A 152 -11.19 -14.15 27.03
CA GLU A 152 -11.48 -13.74 28.41
C GLU A 152 -12.91 -14.10 28.83
N GLN A 153 -13.90 -13.79 28.00
CA GLN A 153 -15.29 -14.08 28.30
C GLN A 153 -15.56 -15.60 28.37
N ALA A 154 -14.96 -16.38 27.47
CA ALA A 154 -15.07 -17.83 27.48
C ALA A 154 -14.43 -18.44 28.74
N SER A 155 -13.26 -17.96 29.14
CA SER A 155 -12.57 -18.40 30.36
C SER A 155 -13.43 -18.19 31.60
N LYS A 156 -14.14 -17.06 31.71
CA LYS A 156 -15.07 -16.81 32.84
C LYS A 156 -16.20 -17.84 32.87
N VAL A 157 -16.86 -18.08 31.74
CA VAL A 157 -17.98 -19.03 31.65
C VAL A 157 -17.54 -20.45 32.03
N ILE A 158 -16.36 -20.86 31.58
CA ILE A 158 -15.80 -22.17 31.90
C ILE A 158 -15.58 -22.29 33.42
N VAL A 159 -14.94 -21.31 34.04
CA VAL A 159 -14.70 -21.28 35.50
C VAL A 159 -16.01 -21.33 36.29
N THR A 160 -16.99 -20.50 35.94
CA THR A 160 -18.31 -20.49 36.61
C THR A 160 -19.04 -21.83 36.49
N THR A 161 -18.89 -22.51 35.35
CA THR A 161 -19.53 -23.82 35.13
C THR A 161 -18.91 -24.88 36.04
N TYR A 162 -17.58 -24.90 36.21
CA TYR A 162 -16.92 -25.85 37.10
C TYR A 162 -17.22 -25.59 38.59
N GLU A 163 -17.26 -24.33 39.02
CA GLU A 163 -17.64 -23.97 40.40
C GLU A 163 -19.07 -24.42 40.73
N SER A 164 -20.00 -24.30 39.77
CA SER A 164 -21.39 -24.77 39.95
C SER A 164 -21.54 -26.30 40.01
N LEU A 165 -20.57 -27.06 39.51
CA LEU A 165 -20.55 -28.53 39.50
C LEU A 165 -19.82 -29.12 40.72
N GLN A 166 -19.15 -28.29 41.54
CA GLN A 166 -18.38 -28.72 42.72
C GLN A 166 -19.09 -28.49 44.07
N CYS A 167 -20.32 -27.97 44.08
CA CYS A 167 -21.16 -27.93 45.27
C CYS A 167 -22.04 -29.21 45.37
N PRO A 168 -21.85 -30.09 46.38
CA PRO A 168 -22.86 -31.05 46.79
C PRO A 168 -24.04 -30.40 47.54
#